data_AF-A0A3A0AML7-F1
#
_entry.id   AF-A0A3A0AML7-F1
#
_cell.length_a   1.000
_cell.length_b   1.000
_cell.length_c   1.000
_cell.angle_alpha   90.00
_cell.angle_beta   90.00
_cell.angle_gamma   90.00
#
_symmetry.space_group_name_H-M   'P 1'
#
loop_
_entity.id
_entity.type
_entity.pdbx_description
1 polymer ?
#
loop_
_entity_poly.entity_id
_entity_poly.type
_entity_poly.pdbx_seq_one_letter_code
_entity_poly.pdbx_strand_id
1 'polypeptide(L)'
;PRAWLVYEAIARENMLDPLPAEGFDPSQTVLLSIGTPGALAPGDGPGAVEVLRAGPNRMTMRVQMTAPGYLVLSEVWYPGWRATVNGVAADVLRANHALRAVAVPAGDAIVEFWFAPPLWRYGLVAWVVGVGLVVGVLGWRRGRRFDEQNR
;
A
#
# COMPACT_ATOMS: atom_id res chain seq x y z
N PRO A 1 -2.49 -10.96 -11.72
CA PRO A 1 -1.27 -10.43 -11.06
C PRO A 1 -0.41 -11.61 -10.61
N ARG A 2 0.91 -11.54 -10.75
CA ARG A 2 1.83 -12.57 -10.24
C ARG A 2 2.21 -12.25 -8.80
N ALA A 3 2.19 -13.26 -7.94
CA ALA A 3 2.58 -13.17 -6.54
C ALA A 3 3.29 -14.46 -6.12
N TRP A 4 4.26 -14.35 -5.23
CA TRP A 4 5.05 -15.48 -4.71
C TRP A 4 5.43 -15.24 -3.26
N LEU A 5 5.89 -16.31 -2.62
CA LEU A 5 6.25 -16.34 -1.21
C LEU A 5 7.75 -16.39 -1.09
N VAL A 6 8.26 -15.61 -0.16
CA VAL A 6 9.69 -15.48 0.09
C VAL A 6 9.92 -15.53 1.58
N TYR A 7 10.85 -16.37 1.99
CA TYR A 7 11.15 -16.59 3.40
C TYR A 7 12.48 -15.96 3.81
N GLU A 8 13.35 -15.62 2.87
CA GLU A 8 14.62 -14.96 3.13
C GLU A 8 14.53 -13.46 2.83
N ALA A 9 14.92 -12.63 3.81
CA ALA A 9 15.03 -11.19 3.63
C ALA A 9 16.47 -10.72 3.82
N ILE A 10 16.99 -10.02 2.81
CA ILE A 10 18.25 -9.30 2.91
C ILE A 10 17.92 -7.82 3.07
N ALA A 11 18.24 -7.27 4.24
CA ALA A 11 18.11 -5.84 4.50
C ALA A 11 19.31 -5.09 3.91
N ARG A 12 19.06 -4.00 3.17
CA ARG A 12 20.10 -3.12 2.63
C ARG A 12 19.90 -1.65 3.00
N GLU A 13 21.01 -0.96 3.18
CA GLU A 13 21.02 0.48 3.48
C GLU A 13 20.68 1.29 2.24
N ASN A 14 21.28 0.94 1.09
CA ASN A 14 21.02 1.58 -0.18
C ASN A 14 20.42 0.59 -1.18
N MET A 15 19.16 0.82 -1.55
CA MET A 15 18.48 0.05 -2.58
C MET A 15 19.03 0.32 -3.99
N LEU A 16 19.98 1.23 -4.20
CA LEU A 16 20.56 1.43 -5.55
C LEU A 16 21.87 0.66 -5.76
N ASP A 17 22.37 -0.01 -4.72
CA ASP A 17 23.57 -0.80 -4.83
C ASP A 17 23.37 -1.96 -5.82
N PRO A 18 24.44 -2.38 -6.53
CA PRO A 18 24.37 -3.50 -7.45
C PRO A 18 23.73 -4.73 -6.80
N LEU A 19 22.89 -5.42 -7.57
CA LEU A 19 22.35 -6.72 -7.16
C LEU A 19 23.51 -7.68 -6.83
N PRO A 20 23.36 -8.58 -5.85
CA PRO A 20 24.42 -9.54 -5.56
C PRO A 20 24.63 -10.38 -6.83
N ALA A 21 25.86 -10.40 -7.35
CA ALA A 21 26.16 -11.04 -8.62
C ALA A 21 26.07 -12.58 -8.57
N GLU A 22 26.16 -13.17 -7.37
CA GLU A 22 26.14 -14.61 -7.15
C GLU A 22 25.04 -15.00 -6.15
N GLY A 23 24.25 -16.02 -6.50
CA GLY A 23 23.26 -16.66 -5.60
C GLY A 23 21.94 -15.92 -5.38
N PHE A 24 21.71 -14.75 -5.99
CA PHE A 24 20.45 -14.02 -5.83
C PHE A 24 19.35 -14.54 -6.77
N ASP A 25 18.36 -15.23 -6.21
CA ASP A 25 17.13 -15.60 -6.90
C ASP A 25 15.95 -14.76 -6.36
N PRO A 26 15.37 -13.84 -7.16
CA PRO A 26 14.26 -13.00 -6.71
C PRO A 26 12.97 -13.78 -6.41
N SER A 27 12.89 -15.06 -6.80
CA SER A 27 11.81 -15.96 -6.41
C SER A 27 11.98 -16.56 -5.02
N GLN A 28 13.20 -16.56 -4.47
CA GLN A 28 13.55 -17.14 -3.16
C GLN A 28 13.95 -16.08 -2.13
N THR A 29 14.42 -14.91 -2.57
CA THR A 29 14.98 -13.87 -1.70
C THR A 29 14.33 -12.50 -1.95
N VAL A 30 14.00 -11.78 -0.88
CA VAL A 30 13.46 -10.41 -0.92
C VAL A 30 14.47 -9.42 -0.39
N LEU A 31 14.74 -8.38 -1.16
CA LEU A 31 15.52 -7.23 -0.73
C LEU A 31 14.60 -6.22 -0.04
N LEU A 32 14.87 -5.92 1.23
CA LEU A 32 14.18 -4.88 2.03
C LEU A 32 15.14 -3.74 2.39
N SER A 33 14.60 -2.58 2.76
CA SER A 33 15.41 -1.49 3.30
C SER A 33 15.78 -1.81 4.76
N ILE A 34 16.98 -1.44 5.21
CA ILE A 34 17.33 -1.48 6.64
C ILE A 34 16.34 -0.61 7.42
N GLY A 35 15.93 -1.09 8.59
CA GLY A 35 14.98 -0.41 9.46
C GLY A 35 13.50 -0.56 9.06
N THR A 36 13.18 -1.44 8.09
CA THR A 36 11.80 -1.73 7.71
C THR A 36 11.05 -2.41 8.87
N PRO A 37 10.01 -1.79 9.45
CA PRO A 37 9.18 -2.43 10.46
C PRO A 37 8.50 -3.68 9.88
N GLY A 38 8.42 -4.75 10.67
CA GLY A 38 7.80 -6.01 10.23
C GLY A 38 8.74 -6.93 9.44
N ALA A 39 10.05 -6.68 9.45
CA ALA A 39 11.01 -7.65 8.95
C ALA A 39 10.99 -8.93 9.81
N LEU A 40 10.58 -10.05 9.22
CA LEU A 40 10.59 -11.38 9.80
C LEU A 40 11.96 -12.05 9.61
N ALA A 41 12.32 -12.90 10.58
CA ALA A 41 13.51 -13.73 10.51
C ALA A 41 13.40 -14.74 9.35
N PRO A 42 14.53 -15.13 8.73
CA PRO A 42 14.52 -16.09 7.64
C PRO A 42 13.84 -17.40 8.05
N GLY A 43 12.84 -17.81 7.27
CA GLY A 43 12.23 -19.14 7.34
C GLY A 43 12.61 -19.98 6.13
N ASP A 44 12.12 -21.21 6.07
CA ASP A 44 12.17 -22.01 4.86
C ASP A 44 10.94 -22.93 4.81
N GLY A 45 10.36 -23.10 3.62
CA GLY A 45 9.28 -24.06 3.44
C GLY A 45 8.30 -23.78 2.30
N PRO A 46 7.51 -24.80 1.92
CA PRO A 46 6.54 -24.68 0.84
C PRO A 46 5.40 -23.76 1.26
N GLY A 47 4.89 -23.01 0.29
CA GLY A 47 3.68 -22.24 0.48
C GLY A 47 2.88 -22.12 -0.80
N ALA A 48 1.61 -21.75 -0.65
CA ALA A 48 0.70 -21.58 -1.77
C ALA A 48 0.09 -20.18 -1.73
N VAL A 49 -0.12 -19.61 -2.91
CA VAL A 49 -0.83 -18.34 -3.08
C VAL A 49 -1.97 -18.55 -4.05
N GLU A 50 -3.16 -18.19 -3.59
CA GLU A 50 -4.38 -18.19 -4.39
C GLU A 50 -4.91 -16.76 -4.49
N VAL A 51 -5.08 -16.27 -5.72
CA VAL A 51 -5.65 -14.94 -5.95
C VAL A 51 -7.17 -15.03 -5.92
N LEU A 52 -7.79 -14.60 -4.81
CA LEU A 52 -9.24 -14.60 -4.64
C LEU A 52 -9.91 -13.45 -5.41
N ARG A 53 -9.26 -12.29 -5.45
CA ARG A 53 -9.74 -11.11 -6.19
C ARG A 53 -8.57 -10.30 -6.72
N ALA A 54 -8.63 -9.96 -8.00
CA ALA A 54 -7.69 -9.04 -8.64
C ALA A 54 -8.45 -7.84 -9.21
N GLY A 55 -8.13 -6.65 -8.72
CA GLY A 55 -8.65 -5.39 -9.23
C GLY A 55 -7.60 -4.28 -9.10
N PRO A 56 -7.76 -3.17 -9.84
CA PRO A 56 -6.74 -2.12 -9.92
C PRO A 56 -6.49 -1.41 -8.59
N ASN A 57 -7.53 -1.23 -7.76
CA ASN A 57 -7.44 -0.54 -6.46
C ASN A 57 -7.60 -1.47 -5.26
N ARG A 58 -7.89 -2.75 -5.48
CA ARG A 58 -8.08 -3.73 -4.40
C ARG A 58 -7.76 -5.14 -4.87
N MET A 59 -6.98 -5.85 -4.07
CA MET A 59 -6.61 -7.24 -4.31
C MET A 59 -6.80 -8.04 -3.03
N THR A 60 -7.21 -9.30 -3.18
CA THR A 60 -7.37 -10.24 -2.06
C THR A 60 -6.73 -11.55 -2.46
N MET A 61 -5.87 -12.07 -1.59
CA MET A 61 -5.14 -13.31 -1.80
C MET A 61 -5.29 -14.19 -0.55
N ARG A 62 -5.44 -15.50 -0.77
CA ARG A 62 -5.27 -16.50 0.28
C ARG A 62 -3.85 -17.03 0.19
N VAL A 63 -3.19 -17.11 1.33
CA VAL A 63 -1.80 -17.52 1.43
C VAL A 63 -1.71 -18.64 2.46
N GLN A 64 -0.93 -19.66 2.14
CA GLN A 64 -0.55 -20.73 3.04
C GLN A 64 0.96 -20.70 3.20
N MET A 65 1.44 -20.51 4.42
CA MET A 65 2.86 -20.52 4.73
C MET A 65 3.17 -21.51 5.85
N THR A 66 4.20 -22.35 5.69
CA THR A 66 4.67 -23.24 6.76
C THR A 66 5.54 -22.52 7.80
N ALA A 67 6.11 -21.37 7.44
CA ALA A 67 6.92 -20.51 8.30
C ALA A 67 6.56 -19.04 8.07
N PRO A 68 6.84 -18.12 9.01
CA PRO A 68 6.68 -16.69 8.76
C PRO A 68 7.52 -16.25 7.55
N GLY A 69 6.97 -15.39 6.71
CA GLY A 69 7.64 -14.93 5.49
C GLY A 69 6.95 -13.71 4.87
N TYR A 70 7.24 -13.46 3.60
CA TYR A 70 6.71 -12.33 2.85
C TYR A 70 5.90 -12.81 1.66
N LEU A 71 4.73 -12.22 1.47
CA LEU A 71 4.01 -12.28 0.20
C LEU A 71 4.50 -11.12 -0.67
N VAL A 72 5.11 -11.44 -1.81
CA VAL A 72 5.62 -10.46 -2.79
C VAL A 72 4.69 -10.41 -3.99
N LEU A 73 4.38 -9.21 -4.47
CA LEU A 73 3.58 -8.97 -5.66
C LEU A 73 4.46 -8.37 -6.76
N SER A 74 4.32 -8.84 -8.01
CA SER A 74 4.91 -8.21 -9.22
C SER A 74 4.24 -6.87 -9.58
N GLU A 75 3.97 -6.03 -8.59
CA GLU A 75 3.24 -4.77 -8.72
C GLU A 75 4.12 -3.64 -8.20
N VAL A 76 4.15 -2.52 -8.92
CA VAL A 76 5.02 -1.38 -8.57
C VAL A 76 4.59 -0.76 -7.26
N TRP A 77 5.45 -0.72 -6.25
CA TRP A 77 5.23 -0.03 -4.98
C TRP A 77 5.00 1.46 -5.20
N TYR A 78 3.94 1.97 -4.59
CA TYR A 78 3.58 3.39 -4.63
C TYR A 78 3.06 3.83 -3.25
N PRO A 79 3.39 5.04 -2.77
CA PRO A 79 2.88 5.54 -1.50
C PRO A 79 1.34 5.66 -1.52
N GLY A 80 0.67 5.14 -0.48
CA GLY A 80 -0.79 5.15 -0.35
C GLY A 80 -1.45 3.78 -0.46
N TRP A 81 -0.71 2.73 -0.83
CA TRP A 81 -1.17 1.36 -0.65
C TRP A 81 -1.25 1.01 0.83
N ARG A 82 -2.30 0.27 1.21
CA ARG A 82 -2.49 -0.31 2.53
C ARG A 82 -2.71 -1.80 2.39
N ALA A 83 -2.33 -2.53 3.43
CA ALA A 83 -2.58 -3.96 3.53
C ALA A 83 -3.16 -4.36 4.87
N THR A 84 -3.87 -5.48 4.87
CA THR A 84 -4.21 -6.24 6.07
C THR A 84 -3.82 -7.70 5.89
N VAL A 85 -3.48 -8.33 6.99
CA VAL A 85 -3.27 -9.78 7.10
C VAL A 85 -4.25 -10.28 8.15
N ASN A 86 -5.17 -11.15 7.76
CA ASN A 86 -6.26 -11.64 8.61
C ASN A 86 -7.07 -10.49 9.26
N GLY A 87 -7.29 -9.41 8.51
CA GLY A 87 -8.01 -8.22 8.97
C GLY A 87 -7.22 -7.27 9.88
N VAL A 88 -6.00 -7.63 10.29
CA VAL A 88 -5.11 -6.77 11.07
C VAL A 88 -4.26 -5.92 10.12
N ALA A 89 -4.12 -4.64 10.41
CA ALA A 89 -3.32 -3.72 9.58
C ALA A 89 -1.86 -4.20 9.49
N ALA A 90 -1.33 -4.19 8.27
CA ALA A 90 0.04 -4.60 7.99
C ALA A 90 0.74 -3.58 7.07
N ASP A 91 2.04 -3.43 7.27
CA ASP A 91 2.84 -2.47 6.50
C ASP A 91 3.11 -2.99 5.09
N VAL A 92 2.92 -2.12 4.09
CA VAL A 92 3.24 -2.41 2.70
C VAL A 92 4.70 -2.06 2.45
N LEU A 93 5.51 -3.10 2.38
CA LEU A 93 6.95 -3.02 2.20
C LEU A 93 7.30 -2.81 0.73
N ARG A 94 8.40 -2.08 0.49
CA ARG A 94 9.03 -1.98 -0.82
C ARG A 94 10.07 -3.10 -0.92
N ALA A 95 9.80 -4.08 -1.77
CA ALA A 95 10.65 -5.24 -2.03
C ALA A 95 11.34 -5.11 -3.38
N ASN A 96 12.55 -5.67 -3.53
CA ASN A 96 13.24 -5.81 -4.83
C ASN A 96 13.20 -4.53 -5.68
N HIS A 97 13.57 -3.39 -5.08
CA HIS A 97 13.57 -2.04 -5.65
C HIS A 97 12.22 -1.42 -6.00
N ALA A 98 11.27 -2.18 -6.52
CA ALA A 98 10.03 -1.61 -7.05
C ALA A 98 8.81 -2.46 -6.74
N LEU A 99 8.94 -3.64 -6.16
CA LEU A 99 7.83 -4.52 -5.86
C LEU A 99 7.19 -4.22 -4.51
N ARG A 100 5.96 -4.69 -4.31
CA ARG A 100 5.28 -4.61 -3.02
C ARG A 100 5.41 -5.94 -2.30
N ALA A 101 5.61 -5.88 -1.00
CA ALA A 101 5.55 -7.05 -0.13
C ALA A 101 4.80 -6.76 1.16
N VAL A 102 4.33 -7.80 1.82
CA VAL A 102 3.78 -7.72 3.19
C VAL A 102 4.27 -8.93 3.98
N ALA A 103 4.57 -8.72 5.25
CA ALA A 103 4.91 -9.79 6.18
C ALA A 103 3.66 -10.62 6.51
N VAL A 104 3.77 -11.94 6.42
CA VAL A 104 2.68 -12.90 6.66
C VAL A 104 3.16 -13.93 7.70
N PRO A 105 2.39 -14.20 8.76
CA PRO A 105 2.73 -15.22 9.74
C PRO A 105 2.59 -16.62 9.13
N ALA A 106 3.14 -17.63 9.82
CA ALA A 106 2.88 -19.02 9.46
C ALA A 106 1.39 -19.37 9.59
N GLY A 107 0.91 -20.28 8.75
CA GLY A 107 -0.46 -20.76 8.66
C GLY A 107 -1.21 -20.24 7.43
N ASP A 108 -2.53 -20.43 7.45
CA ASP A 108 -3.45 -19.84 6.50
C ASP A 108 -3.69 -18.36 6.83
N ALA A 109 -3.58 -17.51 5.81
CA ALA A 109 -3.87 -16.09 5.94
C ALA A 109 -4.65 -15.56 4.73
N ILE A 110 -5.54 -14.61 4.98
CA ILE A 110 -6.11 -13.75 3.96
C ILE A 110 -5.38 -12.42 3.98
N VAL A 111 -4.78 -12.07 2.85
CA VAL A 111 -4.10 -10.81 2.64
C VAL A 111 -4.94 -9.93 1.73
N GLU A 112 -5.25 -8.73 2.19
CA GLU A 112 -5.93 -7.73 1.37
C GLU A 112 -5.02 -6.54 1.14
N PHE A 113 -4.98 -6.05 -0.10
CA PHE A 113 -4.36 -4.80 -0.48
C PHE A 113 -5.42 -3.86 -1.01
N TRP A 114 -5.32 -2.58 -0.66
CA TRP A 114 -6.12 -1.55 -1.31
C TRP A 114 -5.38 -0.22 -1.41
N PHE A 115 -5.67 0.52 -2.46
CA PHE A 115 -5.11 1.85 -2.65
C PHE A 115 -5.96 2.90 -1.94
N ALA A 116 -5.35 3.63 -1.02
CA ALA A 116 -5.95 4.76 -0.32
C ALA A 116 -5.12 6.01 -0.65
N PRO A 117 -5.53 6.82 -1.64
CA PRO A 117 -4.77 8.01 -2.03
C PRO A 117 -4.52 8.89 -0.80
N PRO A 118 -3.31 9.43 -0.57
CA PRO A 118 -3.08 10.29 0.59
C PRO A 118 -3.78 11.66 0.46
N LEU A 119 -4.02 12.12 -0.77
CA LEU A 119 -4.42 13.50 -1.06
C LEU A 119 -5.94 13.75 -1.22
N TRP A 120 -6.78 12.71 -1.21
CA TRP A 120 -8.23 12.88 -1.44
C TRP A 120 -8.89 13.83 -0.43
N ARG A 121 -8.39 13.86 0.81
CA ARG A 121 -8.88 14.75 1.87
C ARG A 121 -8.64 16.23 1.55
N TYR A 122 -7.49 16.56 0.96
CA TYR A 122 -7.19 17.95 0.59
C TYR A 122 -8.07 18.43 -0.56
N GLY A 123 -8.36 17.55 -1.53
CA GLY A 123 -9.32 17.84 -2.60
C GLY A 123 -10.71 18.16 -2.06
N LEU A 124 -11.19 17.37 -1.08
CA LEU A 124 -12.48 17.61 -0.42
C LEU A 124 -12.51 18.95 0.32
N VAL A 125 -11.45 19.27 1.09
CA VAL A 125 -11.36 20.56 1.81
C VAL A 125 -11.34 21.74 0.83
N ALA A 126 -10.52 21.67 -0.21
CA ALA A 126 -10.45 22.72 -1.23
C ALA A 126 -11.81 22.94 -1.91
N TRP A 127 -12.55 21.86 -2.17
CA TRP A 127 -13.89 21.93 -2.75
C TRP A 127 -14.89 22.61 -1.81
N VAL A 128 -14.93 22.22 -0.53
CA VAL A 128 -15.80 22.84 0.48
C VAL A 128 -15.51 24.32 0.64
N VAL A 129 -14.23 24.70 0.70
CA VAL A 129 -13.82 26.11 0.77
C VAL A 129 -14.28 26.87 -0.48
N GLY A 130 -14.06 26.30 -1.67
CA GLY A 130 -14.50 26.90 -2.93
C GLY A 130 -16.01 27.13 -2.99
N VAL A 131 -16.80 26.12 -2.61
CA VAL A 131 -18.27 26.24 -2.54
C VAL A 131 -18.69 27.26 -1.50
N GLY A 132 -18.06 27.27 -0.33
CA GLY A 132 -18.33 28.24 0.74
C GLY A 132 -18.09 29.69 0.29
N LEU A 133 -17.00 29.94 -0.45
CA LEU A 133 -16.70 31.26 -1.00
C LEU A 133 -17.73 31.70 -2.03
N VAL A 134 -18.13 30.81 -2.95
CA VAL A 134 -19.16 31.11 -3.96
C VAL A 134 -20.50 31.44 -3.31
N VAL A 135 -20.94 30.62 -2.35
CA VAL A 135 -22.18 30.85 -1.59
C VAL A 135 -22.11 32.15 -0.80
N GLY A 136 -20.97 32.44 -0.15
CA GLY A 136 -20.74 33.68 0.58
C GLY A 136 -20.83 34.92 -0.31
N VAL A 137 -20.20 34.90 -1.49
CA VAL A 137 -20.26 36.01 -2.46
C VAL A 137 -21.68 36.20 -3.00
N LEU A 138 -22.39 35.12 -3.34
CA LEU A 138 -23.76 35.19 -3.83
C LEU A 138 -24.73 35.71 -2.75
N GLY A 139 -24.56 35.27 -1.50
CA GLY A 139 -25.31 35.77 -0.34
C GLY A 139 -25.07 37.26 -0.11
N TRP A 140 -23.80 37.69 -0.11
CA TRP A 140 -23.44 39.10 0.05
C TRP A 140 -23.99 40.00 -1.06
N ARG A 141 -23.92 39.54 -2.33
CA ARG A 141 -24.48 40.26 -3.48
C ARG A 141 -26.01 40.38 -3.41
N ARG A 142 -26.70 39.35 -2.92
CA ARG A 142 -28.16 39.40 -2.72
C ARG A 142 -28.55 40.31 -1.56
N GLY A 143 -27.81 40.28 -0.45
CA GLY A 143 -28.04 41.18 0.69
C GLY A 143 -27.87 42.66 0.32
N ARG A 144 -26.81 43.01 -0.42
CA ARG A 144 -26.59 44.38 -0.89
C ARG A 144 -27.69 44.91 -1.81
N ARG A 145 -28.23 44.07 -2.70
CA ARG A 145 -29.33 44.47 -3.60
C ARG A 145 -30.65 44.70 -2.85
N PHE A 146 -30.85 44.04 -1.72
CA PHE A 146 -32.04 44.23 -0.88
C PHE A 146 -31.95 45.55 -0.10
N ASP A 147 -30.77 45.91 0.40
CA ASP A 147 -30.54 47.19 1.11
C ASP A 147 -30.70 48.43 0.20
N GLU A 148 -30.39 48.30 -1.10
CA GLU A 148 -30.53 49.40 -2.08
C GLU A 148 -31.98 49.66 -2.51
N GLN A 149 -32.89 48.68 -2.41
CA GLN A 149 -34.31 48.86 -2.78
C GLN A 149 -35.19 49.38 -1.64
N ASN A 150 -34.71 49.38 -0.39
CA ASN A 150 -35.49 49.74 0.80
C ASN A 150 -35.06 51.10 1.41
N ARG A 151 -34.29 51.90 0.67
CA ARG A 151 -33.92 53.30 0.95
C ARG A 151 -34.53 54.22 -0.09
#